data_AF-A0A2D5PNH2-F1
#
_entry.id   AF-A0A2D5PNH2-F1
#
_cell.length_a   1.000
_cell.length_b   1.000
_cell.length_c   1.000
_cell.angle_alpha   90.00
_cell.angle_beta   90.00
_cell.angle_gamma   90.00
#
_symmetry.space_group_name_H-M   'P 1'
#
loop_
_entity.id
_entity.type
_entity.pdbx_description
1 polymer ?
#
loop_
_entity_poly.entity_id
_entity_poly.type
_entity_poly.pdbx_seq_one_letter_code
_entity_poly.pdbx_strand_id
1 'polypeptide(L)'
;MIDKLINPVSKIVNKFVKDKDLQAKLDHELKTLFHEANLAQIELLKEDAKSTNWFQNSWRPFVGWTCGVAMAYHFVIQPLLITILTATGIQVELPDFDFAQLSTILMAMLGMSGLRSFEKTKNVHAK
;
A
#
# COMPACT_ATOMS: atom_id res chain seq x y z
N MET A 1 -3.10 1.07 11.98
CA MET A 1 -2.14 1.53 13.03
C MET A 1 -2.53 2.88 13.63
N ILE A 2 -3.24 3.74 12.89
CA ILE A 2 -3.77 5.02 13.38
C ILE A 2 -4.86 4.83 14.44
N ASP A 3 -5.78 3.86 14.31
CA ASP A 3 -6.74 3.51 15.38
C ASP A 3 -6.08 3.04 16.69
N LYS A 4 -4.84 2.53 16.62
CA LYS A 4 -4.07 2.11 17.80
C LYS A 4 -3.43 3.27 18.55
N LEU A 5 -3.32 4.44 17.92
CA LEU A 5 -2.86 5.69 18.55
C LEU A 5 -4.05 6.58 18.91
N ILE A 6 -5.09 6.60 18.07
CA ILE A 6 -6.33 7.34 18.32
C ILE A 6 -7.08 6.76 19.51
N ASN A 7 -7.20 5.42 19.66
CA ASN A 7 -7.90 4.84 20.81
C ASN A 7 -7.29 5.21 22.18
N PRO A 8 -5.98 5.10 22.42
CA PRO A 8 -5.40 5.53 23.68
C PRO A 8 -5.45 7.05 23.86
N VAL A 9 -5.25 7.85 22.80
CA VAL A 9 -5.36 9.32 22.87
C VAL A 9 -6.80 9.76 23.15
N SER A 10 -7.78 9.17 22.47
CA SER A 10 -9.22 9.32 22.72
C SER A 10 -9.60 8.91 24.15
N LYS A 11 -9.03 7.83 24.69
CA LYS A 11 -9.30 7.40 26.07
C LYS A 11 -8.73 8.36 27.11
N ILE A 12 -7.61 9.02 26.81
CA ILE A 12 -7.02 10.08 27.63
C ILE A 12 -7.85 11.37 27.51
N VAL A 13 -8.24 11.76 26.29
CA VAL A 13 -9.10 12.93 26.04
C VAL A 13 -10.49 12.75 26.66
N ASN A 14 -11.13 11.58 26.54
CA ASN A 14 -12.40 11.25 27.19
C ASN A 14 -12.35 11.29 28.72
N LYS A 15 -11.17 11.08 29.32
CA LYS A 15 -10.98 11.17 30.77
C LYS A 15 -10.87 12.62 31.27
N PHE A 16 -10.50 13.56 30.39
CA PHE A 16 -10.24 14.96 30.74
C PHE A 16 -11.16 15.99 30.05
N VAL A 17 -11.88 15.61 29.01
CA VAL A 17 -12.75 16.48 28.21
C VAL A 17 -14.12 15.84 28.08
N LYS A 18 -15.10 16.44 28.77
CA LYS A 18 -16.50 15.98 28.86
C LYS A 18 -17.41 16.57 27.77
N ASP A 19 -16.89 17.47 26.93
CA ASP A 19 -17.64 18.28 25.96
C ASP A 19 -17.49 17.78 24.51
N LYS A 20 -18.62 17.48 23.85
CA LYS A 20 -18.66 16.95 22.47
C LYS A 20 -18.12 17.94 21.44
N ASP A 21 -18.25 19.24 21.68
CA ASP A 21 -17.76 20.29 20.77
C ASP A 21 -16.24 20.39 20.74
N LEU A 22 -15.55 20.09 21.85
CA LEU A 22 -14.09 20.03 21.88
C LEU A 22 -13.56 18.81 21.14
N GLN A 23 -14.27 17.68 21.18
CA GLN A 23 -13.92 16.49 20.39
C GLN A 23 -14.05 16.75 18.89
N ALA A 24 -15.15 17.38 18.46
CA ALA A 24 -15.34 17.73 17.05
C ALA A 24 -14.25 18.70 16.55
N LYS A 25 -13.83 19.66 17.38
CA LYS A 25 -12.72 20.57 17.08
C LYS A 25 -11.38 19.83 17.02
N LEU A 26 -11.08 18.97 17.98
CA LEU A 26 -9.86 18.15 17.95
C LEU A 26 -9.82 17.22 16.73
N ASP A 27 -10.94 16.57 16.39
CA ASP A 27 -11.03 15.72 15.20
C ASP A 27 -10.82 16.52 13.90
N HIS A 28 -11.32 17.76 13.85
CA HIS A 28 -11.10 18.66 12.73
C HIS A 28 -9.64 19.14 12.64
N GLU A 29 -9.05 19.60 13.75
CA GLU A 29 -7.64 20.01 13.81
C GLU A 29 -6.71 18.85 13.45
N LEU A 30 -6.99 17.65 13.96
CA LEU A 30 -6.24 16.44 13.67
C LEU A 30 -6.34 16.08 12.18
N LYS A 31 -7.53 16.11 11.58
CA LYS A 31 -7.70 15.95 10.12
C LYS A 31 -6.95 17.00 9.32
N THR A 32 -6.93 18.25 9.79
CA THR A 32 -6.24 19.37 9.13
C THR A 32 -4.74 19.16 9.16
N LEU A 33 -4.17 18.84 10.33
CA LEU A 33 -2.75 18.52 10.49
C LEU A 33 -2.34 17.30 9.64
N PHE A 34 -3.19 16.27 9.55
CA PHE A 34 -2.94 15.13 8.67
C PHE A 34 -2.96 15.51 7.19
N HIS A 35 -3.87 16.40 6.79
CA HIS A 35 -3.91 16.90 5.43
C HIS A 35 -2.63 17.67 5.08
N GLU A 36 -2.19 18.56 5.96
CA GLU A 36 -0.93 19.32 5.81
C GLU A 36 0.29 18.40 5.76
N ALA A 37 0.38 17.41 6.65
CA ALA A 37 1.47 16.44 6.64
C ALA A 37 1.51 15.59 5.36
N ASN A 38 0.35 15.27 4.79
CA ASN A 38 0.28 14.57 3.49
C ASN A 38 0.72 15.47 2.33
N LEU A 39 0.33 16.75 2.33
CA LEU A 39 0.77 17.71 1.33
C LEU A 39 2.30 17.89 1.38
N ALA A 40 2.87 18.06 2.56
CA ALA A 40 4.32 18.17 2.74
C ALA A 40 5.07 16.92 2.24
N GLN A 41 4.53 15.73 2.48
CA GLN A 41 5.10 14.49 1.93
C GLN A 41 5.03 14.45 0.40
N ILE A 42 3.92 14.90 -0.20
CA ILE A 42 3.77 14.96 -1.66
C ILE A 42 4.78 15.95 -2.27
N GLU A 43 5.00 17.09 -1.62
CA GLU A 43 5.97 18.10 -2.07
C GLU A 43 7.39 17.56 -2.03
N LEU A 44 7.81 16.93 -0.93
CA LEU A 44 9.11 16.27 -0.83
C LEU A 44 9.29 15.20 -1.91
N LEU A 45 8.27 14.36 -2.13
CA LEU A 45 8.33 13.32 -3.17
C LEU A 45 8.41 13.90 -4.59
N LYS A 46 7.80 15.08 -4.81
CA LYS A 46 7.85 15.79 -6.09
C LYS A 46 9.21 16.43 -6.32
N GLU A 47 9.85 16.95 -5.27
CA GLU A 47 11.21 17.48 -5.33
C GLU A 47 12.23 16.35 -5.53
N ASP A 48 12.09 15.24 -4.80
CA ASP A 48 12.89 14.04 -4.97
C ASP A 48 12.79 13.47 -6.39
N ALA A 49 11.58 13.45 -6.96
CA ALA A 49 11.38 13.03 -8.34
C ALA A 49 12.01 13.97 -9.37
N LYS A 50 12.10 15.28 -9.07
CA LYS A 50 12.76 16.29 -9.90
C LYS A 50 14.27 16.35 -9.72
N SER A 51 14.82 15.66 -8.71
CA SER A 51 16.25 15.65 -8.45
C SER A 51 17.03 15.15 -9.66
N THR A 52 18.21 15.73 -9.90
CA THR A 52 19.12 15.34 -10.99
C THR A 52 19.79 13.97 -10.73
N ASN A 53 19.66 13.44 -9.51
CA ASN A 53 20.20 12.15 -9.13
C ASN A 53 19.34 11.02 -9.70
N TRP A 54 19.83 10.38 -10.75
CA TRP A 54 19.14 9.29 -11.47
C TRP A 54 18.70 8.14 -10.54
N PHE A 55 19.51 7.80 -9.53
CA PHE A 55 19.16 6.73 -8.59
C PHE A 55 17.95 7.07 -7.70
N GLN A 56 17.85 8.33 -7.26
CA GLN A 56 16.77 8.80 -6.39
C GLN A 56 15.46 9.05 -7.15
N ASN A 57 15.55 9.48 -8.40
CA ASN A 57 14.39 9.64 -9.28
C ASN A 57 13.85 8.28 -9.75
N SER A 58 14.72 7.32 -10.10
CA SER A 58 14.33 6.14 -10.88
C SER A 58 13.97 4.91 -10.06
N TRP A 59 14.22 4.86 -8.74
CA TRP A 59 13.88 3.68 -7.93
C TRP A 59 12.36 3.40 -7.90
N ARG A 60 11.52 4.44 -7.85
CA ARG A 60 10.04 4.33 -7.89
C ARG A 60 9.56 3.70 -9.21
N PRO A 61 9.93 4.26 -10.39
CA PRO A 61 9.66 3.60 -11.67
C PRO A 61 10.21 2.18 -11.74
N PHE A 62 11.45 1.95 -11.30
CA PHE A 62 12.09 0.63 -11.37
C PHE A 62 11.27 -0.46 -10.66
N VAL A 63 10.86 -0.20 -9.41
CA VAL A 63 10.01 -1.14 -8.67
C VAL A 63 8.64 -1.31 -9.32
N GLY A 64 8.08 -0.24 -9.90
CA GLY A 64 6.84 -0.32 -10.68
C GLY A 64 6.98 -1.21 -11.92
N TRP A 65 8.06 -1.08 -12.68
CA TRP A 65 8.33 -1.88 -13.87
C TRP A 65 8.58 -3.35 -13.54
N THR A 66 9.38 -3.66 -12.51
CA THR A 66 9.62 -5.05 -12.11
C THR A 66 8.34 -5.74 -11.65
N CYS A 67 7.51 -5.02 -10.89
CA CYS A 67 6.22 -5.51 -10.43
C CYS A 67 5.23 -5.70 -11.60
N GLY A 68 5.19 -4.75 -12.56
CA GLY A 68 4.39 -4.85 -13.77
C GLY A 68 4.79 -6.02 -14.68
N VAL A 69 6.10 -6.23 -14.87
CA VAL A 69 6.63 -7.38 -15.63
C VAL A 69 6.29 -8.69 -14.94
N ALA A 70 6.43 -8.77 -13.62
CA ALA A 70 6.07 -9.97 -12.86
C ALA A 70 4.57 -10.30 -12.95
N MET A 71 3.69 -9.29 -12.89
CA MET A 71 2.26 -9.49 -13.11
C MET A 71 1.94 -9.93 -14.54
N ALA A 72 2.60 -9.33 -15.54
CA ALA A 72 2.43 -9.72 -16.93
C ALA A 72 2.87 -11.17 -17.16
N TYR A 73 3.97 -11.58 -16.53
CA TYR A 73 4.42 -12.96 -16.56
C TYR A 73 3.35 -13.89 -15.97
N HIS A 74 2.86 -13.61 -14.77
CA HIS A 74 1.92 -14.50 -14.06
C HIS A 74 0.55 -14.60 -14.74
N PHE A 75 -0.03 -13.47 -15.17
CA PHE A 75 -1.40 -13.45 -15.71
C PHE A 75 -1.50 -13.69 -17.20
N VAL A 76 -0.44 -13.38 -17.97
CA VAL A 76 -0.49 -13.44 -19.43
C VAL A 76 0.46 -14.50 -19.95
N ILE A 77 1.74 -14.42 -19.61
CA ILE A 77 2.77 -15.28 -20.21
C ILE A 77 2.66 -16.73 -19.70
N GLN A 78 2.51 -16.93 -18.39
CA GLN A 78 2.42 -18.25 -17.77
C GLN A 78 1.23 -19.07 -18.31
N PRO A 79 -0.03 -18.59 -18.35
CA PRO A 79 -1.14 -19.37 -18.93
C PRO A 79 -1.00 -19.57 -20.44
N LEU A 80 -0.43 -18.62 -21.19
CA LEU A 80 -0.11 -18.81 -22.61
C LEU A 80 0.95 -19.88 -22.83
N LEU A 81 2.00 -19.92 -22.01
CA LEU A 81 3.02 -20.97 -22.08
C LEU A 81 2.46 -22.34 -21.72
N ILE A 82 1.65 -22.45 -20.66
CA ILE A 82 1.00 -23.71 -20.27
C ILE A 82 0.13 -24.22 -21.42
N THR A 83 -0.67 -23.36 -22.05
CA THR A 83 -1.55 -23.76 -23.17
C THR A 83 -0.78 -24.19 -24.41
N ILE A 84 0.32 -23.52 -24.76
CA ILE A 84 1.20 -23.92 -25.87
C ILE A 84 1.92 -25.25 -25.55
N LEU A 85 2.50 -25.38 -24.35
CA LEU A 85 3.28 -26.56 -23.96
C LEU A 85 2.39 -27.81 -23.88
N THR A 86 1.20 -27.69 -23.28
CA THR A 86 0.21 -28.77 -23.26
C THR A 86 -0.29 -29.15 -24.65
N ALA A 87 -0.46 -28.20 -25.57
CA ALA A 87 -0.79 -28.48 -26.97
C ALA A 87 0.34 -29.23 -27.72
N THR A 88 1.60 -29.01 -27.34
CA THR A 88 2.76 -29.73 -27.90
C THR A 88 3.09 -31.06 -27.20
N GLY A 89 2.29 -31.46 -26.20
CA GLY A 89 2.49 -32.71 -25.44
C GLY A 89 3.60 -32.66 -24.38
N ILE A 90 4.16 -31.49 -24.11
CA ILE A 90 5.22 -31.28 -23.11
C ILE A 90 4.55 -30.79 -21.82
N GLN A 91 4.63 -31.59 -20.76
CA GLN A 91 4.19 -31.18 -19.43
C GLN A 91 5.39 -30.69 -18.62
N VAL A 92 5.50 -29.38 -18.46
CA VAL A 92 6.51 -28.74 -17.60
C VAL A 92 5.78 -27.94 -16.55
N GLU A 93 6.11 -28.19 -15.28
CA GLU A 93 5.71 -27.34 -14.18
C GLU A 93 6.50 -26.04 -14.26
N LEU A 94 5.82 -24.95 -14.62
CA LEU A 94 6.44 -23.63 -14.62
C LEU A 94 6.63 -23.15 -13.16
N PRO A 95 7.67 -22.33 -12.90
CA PRO A 95 7.90 -21.77 -11.57
C PRO A 95 6.67 -21.01 -11.08
N ASP A 96 6.18 -21.38 -9.89
CA ASP A 96 5.09 -20.67 -9.24
C ASP A 96 5.61 -19.43 -8.51
N PHE A 97 4.85 -18.34 -8.56
CA PHE A 97 5.26 -17.03 -8.06
C PHE A 97 4.32 -16.58 -6.94
N ASP A 98 4.88 -16.12 -5.82
CA ASP A 98 4.08 -15.64 -4.70
C ASP A 98 3.42 -14.28 -5.02
N PHE A 99 2.19 -14.36 -5.54
CA PHE A 99 1.36 -13.19 -5.85
C PHE A 99 1.01 -12.36 -4.61
N ALA A 100 0.95 -12.98 -3.42
CA ALA A 100 0.60 -12.28 -2.18
C ALA A 100 1.71 -11.30 -1.76
N GLN A 101 2.98 -11.64 -1.98
CA GLN A 101 4.10 -10.73 -1.75
C GLN A 101 4.11 -9.59 -2.76
N LEU A 102 3.93 -9.90 -4.06
CA LEU A 102 3.99 -8.91 -5.13
C LEU A 102 2.89 -7.85 -5.01
N SER A 103 1.66 -8.28 -4.74
CA SER A 103 0.52 -7.39 -4.48
C SER A 103 0.72 -6.52 -3.23
N THR A 104 1.44 -7.01 -2.20
CA THR A 104 1.77 -6.21 -1.00
C THR A 104 2.66 -5.03 -1.38
N ILE A 105 3.71 -5.30 -2.17
CA ILE A 105 4.69 -4.29 -2.58
C ILE A 105 4.02 -3.24 -3.49
N LEU A 106 3.18 -3.69 -4.43
CA LEU A 106 2.43 -2.80 -5.32
C LEU A 106 1.49 -1.88 -4.53
N MET A 107 0.68 -2.43 -3.62
CA MET A 107 -0.20 -1.63 -2.76
C MET A 107 0.57 -0.68 -1.84
N ALA A 108 1.74 -1.08 -1.34
CA ALA A 108 2.60 -0.20 -0.55
C ALA A 108 3.11 0.99 -1.37
N MET A 109 3.52 0.77 -2.62
CA MET A 109 3.95 1.84 -3.52
C MET A 109 2.79 2.79 -3.92
N LEU A 110 1.57 2.27 -4.02
CA LEU A 110 0.34 3.05 -4.25
C LEU A 110 -0.15 3.82 -3.01
N GLY A 111 0.56 3.74 -1.87
CA GLY A 111 0.13 4.37 -0.62
C GLY A 111 -1.06 3.67 0.04
N MET A 112 -1.44 2.50 -0.46
CA MET A 112 -2.59 1.70 -0.01
C MET A 112 -2.20 0.58 0.97
N SER A 113 -0.94 0.51 1.43
CA SER A 113 -0.47 -0.50 2.41
C SER A 113 -1.26 -0.50 3.73
N GLY A 114 -1.89 0.63 4.07
CA GLY A 114 -2.79 0.75 5.22
C GLY A 114 -4.03 -0.13 5.11
N LEU A 115 -4.61 -0.30 3.91
CA LEU A 115 -5.85 -1.04 3.70
C LEU A 115 -5.72 -2.51 4.13
N ARG A 116 -4.59 -3.15 3.80
CA ARG A 116 -4.30 -4.54 4.18
C ARG A 116 -4.08 -4.70 5.69
N SER A 117 -3.51 -3.69 6.36
CA SER A 117 -3.39 -3.66 7.82
C SER A 117 -4.73 -3.41 8.51
N PHE A 118 -5.61 -2.62 7.89
CA PHE A 118 -6.98 -2.39 8.34
C PHE A 118 -7.82 -3.66 8.22
N GLU A 119 -7.74 -4.37 7.10
CA GLU A 119 -8.40 -5.68 6.88
C GLU A 119 -7.95 -6.72 7.91
N LYS A 120 -6.65 -6.80 8.20
CA LYS A 120 -6.09 -7.71 9.21
C LYS A 120 -6.51 -7.34 10.63
N THR A 121 -6.68 -6.05 10.93
CA THR A 121 -7.15 -5.58 12.24
C THR A 121 -8.65 -5.81 12.43
N LYS A 122 -9.42 -5.80 11.33
CA LYS A 122 -10.87 -6.09 11.33
C LYS A 122 -11.21 -7.57 11.20
N ASN A 123 -10.23 -8.48 11.17
CA ASN A 123 -10.46 -9.94 11.04
C ASN A 123 -11.41 -10.31 9.89
N VAL A 124 -11.38 -9.57 8.77
CA VAL A 124 -12.31 -9.81 7.65
C VAL A 124 -11.98 -11.11 6.90
N HIS A 125 -10.81 -11.70 7.14
CA HIS A 125 -10.42 -13.03 6.66
C HIS A 125 -10.51 -14.14 7.73
N ALA A 126 -11.21 -13.90 8.85
CA ALA A 126 -11.53 -14.95 9.82
C ALA A 126 -12.81 -15.70 9.43
N LYS A 127 -12.85 -16.25 8.22
CA LYS A 127 -13.55 -17.50 7.88
C LYS A 127 -13.19 -17.95 6.47
#